data_AF-A0A7Y4QIS9-F1
#
_entry.id   AF-A0A7Y4QIS9-F1
#
_cell.length_a   1.000
_cell.length_b   1.000
_cell.length_c   1.000
_cell.angle_alpha   90.00
_cell.angle_beta   90.00
_cell.angle_gamma   90.00
#
_symmetry.space_group_name_H-M   'P 1'
#
loop_
_entity.id
_entity.type
_entity.pdbx_description
1 polymer ?
#
loop_
_entity_poly.entity_id
_entity_poly.type
_entity_poly.pdbx_seq_one_letter_code
_entity_poly.pdbx_strand_id
1 'polypeptide(L)'
;MKIGTKSLLFGVHQFIVHPVVVGRAWRALYGRWPNLNEWIAIVVHDWGYWGLPNMDGPEGQLHPSRSAKVAFFVGKWAWKLKNLFRPAVRDTPGADIHYGLRCAMMVLLHSREMVRLTREQFGDLSVNPSTLCWPDKYSVCFESKWFYLLRARLSGEIHEFRANAVKSGKVSPESSAGDWLDWYRSYIYRLPDVARLRRQQDMQKFHAWLLRGNLR
;
A
#
# COMPACT_ATOMS: atom_id res chain seq x y z
N MET A 1 22.04 11.53 -2.00
CA MET A 1 20.60 11.47 -1.68
C MET A 1 20.35 10.32 -0.72
N LYS A 2 19.48 10.49 0.28
CA LYS A 2 19.12 9.43 1.23
C LYS A 2 18.26 8.34 0.57
N ILE A 3 18.29 7.11 1.10
CA ILE A 3 17.64 5.95 0.49
C ILE A 3 16.14 6.15 0.28
N GLY A 4 15.42 6.76 1.22
CA GLY A 4 13.99 7.01 1.07
C GLY A 4 13.65 7.94 -0.10
N THR A 5 14.47 8.98 -0.34
CA THR A 5 14.30 9.82 -1.54
C THR A 5 14.65 9.05 -2.82
N LYS A 6 15.69 8.22 -2.80
CA LYS A 6 16.01 7.36 -3.96
C LYS A 6 14.88 6.37 -4.24
N SER A 7 14.25 5.82 -3.20
CA SER A 7 13.13 4.89 -3.31
C SER A 7 11.96 5.51 -4.05
N LEU A 8 11.57 6.72 -3.64
CA LEU A 8 10.45 7.44 -4.26
C LEU A 8 10.72 7.86 -5.71
N LEU A 9 11.97 8.12 -6.09
CA LEU A 9 12.31 8.57 -7.44
C LEU A 9 12.63 7.42 -8.41
N PHE A 10 13.32 6.38 -7.93
CA PHE A 10 13.91 5.33 -8.77
C PHE A 10 13.72 3.90 -8.21
N GLY A 11 13.34 3.77 -6.94
CA GLY A 11 13.26 2.49 -6.24
C GLY A 11 11.90 1.84 -6.32
N VAL A 12 11.63 0.90 -5.40
CA VAL A 12 10.43 0.06 -5.49
C VAL A 12 9.15 0.86 -5.22
N HIS A 13 9.23 1.93 -4.40
CA HIS A 13 8.13 2.84 -4.08
C HIS A 13 8.03 4.05 -5.04
N GLN A 14 8.50 3.91 -6.29
CA GLN A 14 8.50 5.01 -7.24
C GLN A 14 7.09 5.58 -7.46
N PHE A 15 6.96 6.92 -7.42
CA PHE A 15 5.69 7.66 -7.36
C PHE A 15 4.71 7.50 -8.55
N ILE A 16 5.08 6.77 -9.62
CA ILE A 16 4.20 6.47 -10.77
C ILE A 16 3.95 4.95 -10.85
N VAL A 17 5.04 4.18 -10.98
CA VAL A 17 5.00 2.73 -11.17
C VAL A 17 4.31 2.06 -9.99
N HIS A 18 4.73 2.36 -8.76
CA HIS A 18 4.19 1.71 -7.57
C HIS A 18 2.68 1.96 -7.43
N PRO A 19 2.18 3.21 -7.46
CA PRO A 19 0.74 3.47 -7.46
C PRO A 19 -0.06 2.71 -8.53
N VAL A 20 0.45 2.61 -9.76
CA VAL A 20 -0.21 1.85 -10.84
C VAL A 20 -0.31 0.36 -10.50
N VAL A 21 0.77 -0.23 -10.00
CA VAL A 21 0.84 -1.65 -9.65
C VAL A 21 -0.02 -1.95 -8.41
N VAL A 22 -0.04 -1.05 -7.40
CA VAL A 22 -0.95 -1.12 -6.25
C VAL A 22 -2.41 -1.03 -6.70
N GLY A 23 -2.74 -0.16 -7.65
CA GLY A 23 -4.09 -0.08 -8.23
C GLY A 23 -4.53 -1.36 -8.95
N ARG A 24 -3.61 -2.05 -9.64
CA ARG A 24 -3.88 -3.37 -10.24
C ARG A 24 -4.11 -4.43 -9.17
N ALA A 25 -3.29 -4.45 -8.12
CA ALA A 25 -3.47 -5.35 -6.98
C ALA A 25 -4.80 -5.08 -6.26
N TRP A 26 -5.19 -3.81 -6.11
CA TRP A 26 -6.47 -3.40 -5.55
C TRP A 26 -7.63 -4.00 -6.33
N ARG A 27 -7.64 -3.82 -7.66
CA ARG A 27 -8.68 -4.43 -8.51
C ARG A 27 -8.70 -5.94 -8.39
N ALA A 28 -7.55 -6.59 -8.31
CA ALA A 28 -7.47 -8.03 -8.19
C ALA A 28 -7.98 -8.56 -6.85
N LEU A 29 -7.82 -7.81 -5.75
CA LEU A 29 -8.27 -8.20 -4.41
C LEU A 29 -9.72 -7.82 -4.12
N TYR A 30 -10.22 -6.72 -4.69
CA TYR A 30 -11.51 -6.14 -4.34
C TYR A 30 -12.54 -6.12 -5.49
N GLY A 31 -12.17 -6.56 -6.69
CA GLY A 31 -13.09 -6.66 -7.83
C GLY A 31 -13.49 -5.34 -8.46
N ARG A 32 -13.05 -4.20 -7.91
CA ARG A 32 -13.32 -2.85 -8.41
C ARG A 32 -12.05 -2.01 -8.43
N TRP A 33 -12.04 -0.96 -9.24
CA TRP A 33 -10.98 0.04 -9.16
C TRP A 33 -11.11 0.90 -7.89
N PRO A 34 -9.99 1.47 -7.40
CA PRO A 34 -10.03 2.47 -6.33
C PRO A 34 -10.89 3.67 -6.74
N ASN A 35 -11.65 4.23 -5.80
CA ASN A 35 -12.30 5.52 -5.95
C ASN A 35 -11.30 6.67 -5.68
N LEU A 36 -11.73 7.93 -5.77
CA LEU A 36 -10.84 9.08 -5.66
C LEU A 36 -10.04 9.13 -4.34
N ASN A 37 -10.68 8.89 -3.18
CA ASN A 37 -9.98 8.92 -1.89
C ASN A 37 -8.99 7.76 -1.75
N GLU A 38 -9.32 6.60 -2.31
CA GLU A 38 -8.43 5.45 -2.31
C GLU A 38 -7.24 5.68 -3.25
N TRP A 39 -7.44 6.29 -4.42
CA TRP A 39 -6.33 6.70 -5.29
C TRP A 39 -5.41 7.72 -4.64
N ILE A 40 -5.96 8.71 -3.93
CA ILE A 40 -5.16 9.66 -3.14
C ILE A 40 -4.31 8.91 -2.11
N ALA A 41 -4.92 7.98 -1.37
CA ALA A 41 -4.20 7.18 -0.39
C ALA A 41 -3.09 6.33 -1.03
N ILE A 42 -3.39 5.65 -2.15
CA ILE A 42 -2.41 4.85 -2.92
C ILE A 42 -1.23 5.72 -3.38
N VAL A 43 -1.48 6.92 -3.90
CA VAL A 43 -0.40 7.77 -4.42
C VAL A 43 0.48 8.30 -3.29
N VAL A 44 -0.12 8.66 -2.15
CA VAL A 44 0.57 9.41 -1.09
C VAL A 44 1.17 8.51 0.00
N HIS A 45 0.76 7.23 0.12
CA HIS A 45 1.11 6.41 1.28
C HIS A 45 2.61 6.27 1.57
N ASP A 46 3.46 6.33 0.55
CA ASP A 46 4.92 6.23 0.69
C ASP A 46 5.65 7.57 0.76
N TRP A 47 4.98 8.71 0.54
CA TRP A 47 5.67 10.02 0.45
C TRP A 47 6.40 10.40 1.75
N GLY A 48 6.00 9.81 2.86
CA GLY A 48 6.67 9.89 4.15
C GLY A 48 8.11 9.36 4.16
N TYR A 49 8.53 8.58 3.16
CA TYR A 49 9.92 8.16 2.98
C TYR A 49 10.85 9.30 2.53
N TRP A 50 10.31 10.44 2.10
CA TRP A 50 11.14 11.53 1.61
C TRP A 50 12.14 12.00 2.65
N GLY A 51 13.43 11.88 2.31
CA GLY A 51 14.55 12.27 3.16
C GLY A 51 14.83 11.32 4.33
N LEU A 52 14.28 10.10 4.35
CA LEU A 52 14.60 9.09 5.36
C LEU A 52 15.87 8.29 5.01
N PRO A 53 16.71 7.97 6.01
CA PRO A 53 17.99 7.27 5.79
C PRO A 53 17.86 5.75 5.65
N ASN A 54 16.72 5.16 5.97
CA ASN A 54 16.41 3.72 5.88
C ASN A 54 14.93 3.51 5.49
N MET A 55 14.60 2.29 5.06
CA MET A 55 13.23 1.89 4.70
C MET A 55 12.52 1.13 5.81
N ASP A 56 13.20 0.16 6.40
CA ASP A 56 12.69 -0.76 7.43
C ASP A 56 13.29 -0.47 8.82
N GLY A 57 14.29 0.41 8.91
CA GLY A 57 14.85 0.90 10.16
C GLY A 57 13.90 1.79 10.98
N PRO A 58 14.32 2.24 12.17
CA PRO A 58 13.47 2.97 13.11
C PRO A 58 12.80 4.22 12.50
N GLU A 59 13.52 4.96 11.67
CA GLU A 59 13.01 6.16 11.01
C GLU A 59 12.06 5.81 9.86
N GLY A 60 12.42 4.81 9.05
CA GLY A 60 11.64 4.32 7.92
C GLY A 60 10.25 3.82 8.33
N GLN A 61 10.15 3.16 9.48
CA GLN A 61 8.88 2.67 10.03
C GLN A 61 7.86 3.80 10.33
N LEU A 62 8.32 5.04 10.50
CA LEU A 62 7.47 6.20 10.77
C LEU A 62 6.94 6.88 9.50
N HIS A 63 7.30 6.39 8.31
CA HIS A 63 6.76 6.93 7.06
C HIS A 63 5.22 7.00 7.02
N PRO A 64 4.42 6.04 7.55
CA PRO A 64 2.96 6.12 7.43
C PRO A 64 2.40 7.31 8.19
N SER A 65 2.98 7.65 9.35
CA SER A 65 2.60 8.81 10.15
C SER A 65 2.90 10.13 9.42
N ARG A 66 4.03 10.20 8.70
CA ARG A 66 4.36 11.36 7.84
C ARG A 66 3.42 11.45 6.64
N SER A 67 3.21 10.33 5.95
CA SER A 67 2.31 10.24 4.80
C SER A 67 0.86 10.53 5.16
N ALA A 68 0.39 10.13 6.35
CA ALA A 68 -0.97 10.40 6.80
C ALA A 68 -1.25 11.90 6.95
N LYS A 69 -0.27 12.68 7.44
CA LYS A 69 -0.37 14.15 7.50
C LYS A 69 -0.53 14.74 6.09
N VAL A 70 0.27 14.27 5.13
CA VAL A 70 0.16 14.72 3.73
C VAL A 70 -1.20 14.32 3.14
N ALA A 71 -1.62 13.08 3.32
CA ALA A 71 -2.89 12.55 2.83
C ALA A 71 -4.09 13.31 3.40
N PHE A 72 -4.02 13.76 4.65
CA PHE A 72 -5.03 14.63 5.25
C PHE A 72 -5.21 15.92 4.44
N PHE A 73 -4.13 16.67 4.20
CA PHE A 73 -4.21 17.93 3.47
C PHE A 73 -4.59 17.73 1.99
N VAL A 74 -4.01 16.73 1.32
CA VAL A 74 -4.37 16.39 -0.07
C VAL A 74 -5.84 16.01 -0.17
N GLY A 75 -6.36 15.23 0.78
CA GLY A 75 -7.78 14.87 0.86
C GLY A 75 -8.68 16.09 1.02
N LYS A 76 -8.35 17.03 1.92
CA LYS A 76 -9.12 18.28 2.08
C LYS A 76 -9.17 19.07 0.77
N TRP A 77 -8.04 19.23 0.09
CA TRP A 77 -7.97 19.90 -1.20
C TRP A 77 -8.77 19.17 -2.28
N ALA A 78 -8.67 17.85 -2.34
CA ALA A 78 -9.43 17.03 -3.27
C ALA A 78 -10.95 17.13 -3.05
N TRP A 79 -11.42 17.22 -1.80
CA TRP A 79 -12.84 17.47 -1.51
C TRP A 79 -13.30 18.81 -2.09
N LYS A 80 -12.53 19.87 -1.89
CA LYS A 80 -12.85 21.21 -2.40
C LYS A 80 -12.90 21.22 -3.93
N LEU A 81 -11.91 20.61 -4.57
CA LEU A 81 -11.85 20.50 -6.04
C LEU A 81 -12.99 19.66 -6.61
N LYS A 82 -13.26 18.48 -6.03
CA LYS A 82 -14.34 17.58 -6.46
C LYS A 82 -15.71 18.26 -6.44
N ASN A 83 -15.91 19.18 -5.50
CA ASN A 83 -17.18 19.88 -5.30
C ASN A 83 -17.11 21.36 -5.72
N LEU A 84 -16.15 21.75 -6.56
CA LEU A 84 -15.92 23.14 -6.94
C LEU A 84 -17.20 23.85 -7.42
N PHE A 85 -18.03 23.16 -8.21
CA PHE A 85 -19.28 23.67 -8.79
C PHE A 85 -20.53 23.30 -7.97
N ARG A 86 -20.38 22.82 -6.73
CA ARG A 86 -21.48 22.45 -5.82
C ARG A 86 -21.27 23.10 -4.45
N PRO A 87 -21.38 24.43 -4.33
CA PRO A 87 -20.99 25.16 -3.12
C PRO A 87 -21.70 24.67 -1.86
N ALA A 88 -23.00 24.36 -1.94
CA ALA A 88 -23.75 23.81 -0.79
C ALA A 88 -23.15 22.51 -0.23
N VAL A 89 -22.63 21.63 -1.11
CA VAL A 89 -21.95 20.38 -0.72
C VAL A 89 -20.51 20.66 -0.30
N ARG A 90 -19.79 21.48 -1.07
CA ARG A 90 -18.38 21.83 -0.83
C ARG A 90 -18.18 22.41 0.56
N ASP A 91 -19.07 23.33 0.94
CA ASP A 91 -18.98 24.16 2.14
C ASP A 91 -19.81 23.57 3.29
N THR A 92 -20.27 22.32 3.16
CA THR A 92 -20.84 21.57 4.28
C THR A 92 -19.82 21.53 5.43
N PRO A 93 -20.17 22.01 6.63
CA PRO A 93 -19.23 22.11 7.75
C PRO A 93 -18.56 20.77 8.06
N GLY A 94 -17.23 20.76 8.10
CA GLY A 94 -16.42 19.58 8.46
C GLY A 94 -16.32 18.49 7.39
N ALA A 95 -16.99 18.64 6.23
CA ALA A 95 -16.97 17.59 5.19
C ALA A 95 -15.57 17.40 4.58
N ASP A 96 -14.82 18.48 4.37
CA ASP A 96 -13.43 18.43 3.89
C ASP A 96 -12.50 17.77 4.92
N ILE A 97 -12.65 18.12 6.20
CA ILE A 97 -11.88 17.54 7.32
C ILE A 97 -12.14 16.04 7.39
N HIS A 98 -13.40 15.60 7.37
CA HIS A 98 -13.75 14.19 7.40
C HIS A 98 -13.21 13.44 6.17
N TYR A 99 -13.25 14.06 4.98
CA TYR A 99 -12.64 13.47 3.78
C TYR A 99 -11.12 13.34 3.91
N GLY A 100 -10.44 14.36 4.44
CA GLY A 100 -9.02 14.34 4.77
C GLY A 100 -8.68 13.25 5.78
N LEU A 101 -9.45 13.13 6.87
CA LEU A 101 -9.25 12.10 7.90
C LEU A 101 -9.40 10.70 7.32
N ARG A 102 -10.37 10.46 6.43
CA ARG A 102 -10.51 9.16 5.75
C ARG A 102 -9.26 8.80 4.94
N CYS A 103 -8.69 9.76 4.20
CA CYS A 103 -7.45 9.54 3.45
C CYS A 103 -6.28 9.26 4.42
N ALA A 104 -6.16 10.07 5.48
CA ALA A 104 -5.12 9.94 6.48
C ALA A 104 -5.16 8.60 7.21
N MET A 105 -6.34 8.12 7.62
CA MET A 105 -6.51 6.82 8.27
C MET A 105 -6.20 5.66 7.33
N MET A 106 -6.60 5.76 6.07
CA MET A 106 -6.28 4.74 5.07
C MET A 106 -4.77 4.60 4.87
N VAL A 107 -4.05 5.72 4.86
CA VAL A 107 -2.59 5.75 4.81
C VAL A 107 -1.99 5.30 6.14
N LEU A 108 -2.41 5.83 7.29
CA LEU A 108 -1.79 5.48 8.57
C LEU A 108 -1.87 3.97 8.84
N LEU A 109 -3.04 3.38 8.61
CA LEU A 109 -3.33 1.99 8.91
C LEU A 109 -3.00 1.03 7.75
N HIS A 110 -2.33 1.50 6.69
CA HIS A 110 -1.78 0.58 5.68
C HIS A 110 -0.59 -0.22 6.25
N SER A 111 0.12 0.34 7.25
CA SER A 111 1.21 -0.33 7.94
C SER A 111 0.69 -1.20 9.08
N ARG A 112 1.11 -2.47 9.08
CA ARG A 112 0.80 -3.44 10.15
C ARG A 112 1.40 -3.03 11.50
N GLU A 113 2.55 -2.36 11.48
CA GLU A 113 3.20 -1.88 12.70
C GLU A 113 2.41 -0.71 13.29
N MET A 114 1.91 0.21 12.46
CA MET A 114 1.05 1.29 12.95
C MET A 114 -0.27 0.78 13.53
N VAL A 115 -0.84 -0.28 12.94
CA VAL A 115 -2.00 -0.97 13.54
C VAL A 115 -1.64 -1.54 14.91
N ARG A 116 -0.49 -2.20 15.05
CA ARG A 116 -0.02 -2.74 16.34
C ARG A 116 0.14 -1.63 17.39
N LEU A 117 0.83 -0.55 17.04
CA LEU A 117 1.06 0.61 17.92
C LEU A 117 -0.25 1.31 18.30
N THR A 118 -1.19 1.43 17.37
CA THR A 118 -2.50 2.06 17.64
C THR A 118 -3.32 1.20 18.59
N ARG A 119 -3.33 -0.13 18.41
CA ARG A 119 -3.98 -1.07 19.35
C ARG A 119 -3.39 -0.97 20.74
N GLU A 120 -2.06 -0.91 20.84
CA GLU A 120 -1.34 -0.80 22.10
C GLU A 120 -1.63 0.53 22.80
N GLN A 121 -1.62 1.64 22.06
CA GLN A 121 -1.85 2.98 22.61
C GLN A 121 -3.29 3.19 23.12
N PHE A 122 -4.30 2.67 22.41
CA PHE A 122 -5.71 2.92 22.73
C PHE A 122 -6.42 1.74 23.40
N GLY A 123 -5.77 0.58 23.53
CA GLY A 123 -6.40 -0.65 24.04
C GLY A 123 -7.50 -1.22 23.13
N ASP A 124 -7.60 -0.73 21.89
CA ASP A 124 -8.69 -1.09 20.98
C ASP A 124 -8.27 -2.17 19.99
N LEU A 125 -8.62 -3.42 20.30
CA LEU A 125 -8.37 -4.58 19.44
C LEU A 125 -9.16 -4.55 18.12
N SER A 126 -10.17 -3.69 17.99
CA SER A 126 -10.98 -3.56 16.78
C SER A 126 -10.29 -2.78 15.66
N VAL A 127 -9.20 -2.06 15.96
CA VAL A 127 -8.40 -1.36 14.95
C VAL A 127 -7.82 -2.39 13.99
N ASN A 128 -8.17 -2.31 12.71
CA ASN A 128 -7.71 -3.25 11.69
C ASN A 128 -6.86 -2.53 10.63
N PRO A 129 -6.01 -3.26 9.89
CA PRO A 129 -5.34 -2.70 8.73
C PRO A 129 -6.37 -2.10 7.75
N SER A 130 -6.01 -0.95 7.17
CA SER A 130 -6.85 -0.34 6.15
C SER A 130 -6.92 -1.24 4.92
N THR A 131 -7.92 -0.98 4.06
CA THR A 131 -8.04 -1.63 2.75
C THR A 131 -6.84 -1.36 1.83
N LEU A 132 -5.96 -0.40 2.15
CA LEU A 132 -4.74 -0.18 1.38
C LEU A 132 -3.62 -1.17 1.72
N CYS A 133 -3.62 -1.73 2.94
CA CYS A 133 -2.55 -2.61 3.44
C CYS A 133 -2.27 -3.81 2.52
N TRP A 134 -3.32 -4.48 2.05
CA TRP A 134 -3.17 -5.72 1.29
C TRP A 134 -2.82 -5.50 -0.18
N PRO A 135 -3.45 -4.56 -0.91
CA PRO A 135 -3.02 -4.19 -2.25
C PRO A 135 -1.58 -3.70 -2.31
N ASP A 136 -1.16 -2.88 -1.34
CA ASP A 136 0.22 -2.40 -1.25
C ASP A 136 1.20 -3.57 -1.19
N LYS A 137 1.01 -4.48 -0.22
CA LYS A 137 1.83 -5.69 -0.10
C LYS A 137 1.78 -6.58 -1.33
N TYR A 138 0.58 -6.81 -1.88
CA TYR A 138 0.36 -7.73 -3.00
C TYR A 138 0.82 -7.18 -4.35
N SER A 139 1.06 -5.87 -4.45
CA SER A 139 1.55 -5.20 -5.66
C SER A 139 2.82 -5.82 -6.22
N VAL A 140 3.72 -6.32 -5.37
CA VAL A 140 4.98 -6.97 -5.78
C VAL A 140 4.77 -8.17 -6.72
N CYS A 141 3.60 -8.82 -6.68
CA CYS A 141 3.24 -9.93 -7.56
C CYS A 141 2.80 -9.50 -8.98
N PHE A 142 2.55 -8.21 -9.21
CA PHE A 142 2.07 -7.67 -10.50
C PHE A 142 3.18 -7.06 -11.35
N GLU A 143 4.39 -6.95 -10.80
CA GLU A 143 5.54 -6.39 -11.50
C GLU A 143 6.45 -7.48 -12.08
N SER A 144 7.17 -7.18 -13.17
CA SER A 144 8.17 -8.10 -13.69
C SER A 144 9.37 -8.21 -12.74
N LYS A 145 9.95 -9.41 -12.62
CA LYS A 145 11.06 -9.68 -11.69
C LYS A 145 12.27 -8.78 -11.96
N TRP A 146 12.66 -8.67 -13.24
CA TRP A 146 13.83 -7.89 -13.64
C TRP A 146 13.67 -6.40 -13.31
N PHE A 147 12.47 -5.85 -13.52
CA PHE A 147 12.22 -4.42 -13.35
C PHE A 147 12.18 -4.04 -11.88
N TYR A 148 11.52 -4.85 -11.05
CA TYR A 148 11.55 -4.69 -9.60
C TYR A 148 13.00 -4.69 -9.08
N LEU A 149 13.79 -5.68 -9.48
CA LEU A 149 15.17 -5.81 -9.00
C LEU A 149 16.09 -4.71 -9.53
N LEU A 150 15.84 -4.19 -10.74
CA LEU A 150 16.55 -3.03 -11.25
C LEU A 150 16.32 -1.82 -10.34
N ARG A 151 15.06 -1.47 -10.07
CA ARG A 151 14.68 -0.34 -9.22
C ARG A 151 15.21 -0.50 -7.79
N ALA A 152 15.03 -1.68 -7.20
CA ALA A 152 15.52 -1.99 -5.85
C ALA A 152 17.05 -1.88 -5.72
N ARG A 153 17.81 -2.16 -6.80
CA ARG A 153 19.27 -1.94 -6.84
C ARG A 153 19.62 -0.47 -7.02
N LEU A 154 18.93 0.25 -7.89
CA LEU A 154 19.18 1.68 -8.13
C LEU A 154 18.95 2.53 -6.87
N SER A 155 17.92 2.19 -6.08
CA SER A 155 17.67 2.85 -4.80
C SER A 155 18.60 2.38 -3.68
N GLY A 156 19.05 1.13 -3.73
CA GLY A 156 19.83 0.46 -2.68
C GLY A 156 18.98 -0.29 -1.67
N GLU A 157 17.65 -0.30 -1.81
CA GLU A 157 16.71 -0.94 -0.89
C GLU A 157 16.91 -2.45 -0.80
N ILE A 158 17.38 -3.07 -1.89
CA ILE A 158 17.60 -4.53 -1.93
C ILE A 158 18.60 -5.02 -0.89
N HIS A 159 19.54 -4.16 -0.46
CA HIS A 159 20.52 -4.51 0.58
C HIS A 159 19.84 -4.63 1.94
N GLU A 160 18.99 -3.66 2.29
CA GLU A 160 18.24 -3.64 3.54
C GLU A 160 17.23 -4.78 3.59
N PHE A 161 16.45 -4.97 2.52
CA PHE A 161 15.43 -6.03 2.45
C PHE A 161 16.02 -7.44 2.59
N ARG A 162 17.14 -7.71 1.92
CA ARG A 162 17.83 -9.01 2.03
C ARG A 162 18.44 -9.18 3.41
N ALA A 163 19.11 -8.16 3.96
CA ALA A 163 19.69 -8.24 5.29
C ALA A 163 18.63 -8.55 6.35
N ASN A 164 17.44 -7.93 6.27
CA ASN A 164 16.32 -8.20 7.16
C ASN A 164 15.76 -9.62 7.01
N ALA A 165 15.65 -10.12 5.78
CA ALA A 165 15.20 -11.49 5.50
C ALA A 165 16.20 -12.55 6.00
N VAL A 166 17.51 -12.30 5.85
CA VAL A 166 18.57 -13.16 6.39
C VAL A 166 18.55 -13.15 7.92
N LYS A 167 18.50 -11.96 8.53
CA LYS A 167 18.44 -11.80 9.98
C LYS A 167 17.24 -12.51 10.62
N SER A 168 16.11 -12.55 9.91
CA SER A 168 14.89 -13.24 10.35
C SER A 168 14.84 -14.74 9.99
N GLY A 169 15.93 -15.29 9.44
CA GLY A 169 16.05 -16.70 9.08
C GLY A 169 15.12 -17.12 7.93
N LYS A 170 14.67 -16.16 7.11
CA LYS A 170 13.71 -16.43 6.02
C LYS A 170 14.36 -16.83 4.71
N VAL A 171 15.59 -16.39 4.50
CA VAL A 171 16.44 -16.72 3.35
C VAL A 171 17.87 -16.93 3.83
N SER A 172 18.69 -17.69 3.10
CA SER A 172 20.09 -17.87 3.47
C SER A 172 20.92 -16.63 3.08
N PRO A 173 22.06 -16.36 3.75
CA PRO A 173 22.97 -15.27 3.39
C PRO A 173 23.45 -15.32 1.93
N GLU A 174 23.59 -16.52 1.38
CA GLU A 174 24.07 -16.80 0.02
C GLU A 174 22.97 -16.60 -1.04
N SER A 175 21.71 -16.49 -0.62
CA SER A 175 20.56 -16.37 -1.52
C SER A 175 20.64 -15.10 -2.36
N SER A 176 20.47 -15.20 -3.68
CA SER A 176 20.53 -14.04 -4.57
C SER A 176 19.39 -13.06 -4.31
N ALA A 177 19.48 -11.85 -4.88
CA ALA A 177 18.36 -10.91 -4.87
C ALA A 177 17.11 -11.46 -5.59
N GLY A 178 17.32 -12.33 -6.59
CA GLY A 178 16.24 -13.02 -7.27
C GLY A 178 15.54 -14.02 -6.36
N ASP A 179 16.31 -14.80 -5.61
CA ASP A 179 15.77 -15.81 -4.69
C ASP A 179 14.98 -15.16 -3.55
N TRP A 180 15.51 -14.05 -3.02
CA TRP A 180 14.78 -13.24 -2.04
C TRP A 180 13.44 -12.75 -2.60
N LEU A 181 13.39 -12.23 -3.82
CA LEU A 181 12.15 -11.72 -4.40
C LEU A 181 11.12 -12.83 -4.64
N ASP A 182 11.56 -14.01 -5.10
CA ASP A 182 10.68 -15.16 -5.32
C ASP A 182 10.12 -15.68 -4.00
N TRP A 183 10.95 -15.74 -2.95
CA TRP A 183 10.51 -16.02 -1.60
C TRP A 183 9.49 -14.99 -1.12
N TYR A 184 9.79 -13.70 -1.26
CA TYR A 184 8.94 -12.62 -0.76
C TYR A 184 7.57 -12.64 -1.44
N ARG A 185 7.53 -12.80 -2.77
CA ARG A 185 6.28 -12.97 -3.54
C ARG A 185 5.49 -14.17 -3.05
N SER A 186 6.15 -15.31 -2.84
CA SER A 186 5.52 -16.52 -2.34
C SER A 186 4.96 -16.33 -0.92
N TYR A 187 5.68 -15.61 -0.06
CA TYR A 187 5.25 -15.25 1.28
C TYR A 187 4.00 -14.36 1.23
N ILE A 188 4.03 -13.27 0.47
CA ILE A 188 2.90 -12.34 0.32
C ILE A 188 1.68 -13.06 -0.26
N TYR A 189 1.86 -13.89 -1.28
CA TYR A 189 0.77 -14.66 -1.91
C TYR A 189 0.05 -15.57 -0.90
N ARG A 190 0.78 -16.09 0.09
CA ARG A 190 0.27 -16.99 1.15
C ARG A 190 -0.21 -16.26 2.40
N LEU A 191 -0.08 -14.94 2.50
CA LEU A 191 -0.60 -14.21 3.65
C LEU A 191 -2.09 -14.50 3.83
N PRO A 192 -2.57 -14.83 5.06
CA PRO A 192 -3.95 -15.25 5.28
C PRO A 192 -4.99 -14.28 4.71
N ASP A 193 -4.79 -12.98 4.93
CA ASP A 193 -5.68 -11.93 4.43
C ASP A 193 -5.70 -11.81 2.91
N VAL A 194 -4.51 -11.85 2.28
CA VAL A 194 -4.39 -11.84 0.81
C VAL A 194 -5.04 -13.08 0.21
N ALA A 195 -4.77 -14.26 0.76
CA ALA A 195 -5.34 -15.52 0.30
C ALA A 195 -6.87 -15.54 0.47
N ARG A 196 -7.39 -15.01 1.58
CA ARG A 196 -8.83 -14.87 1.83
C ARG A 196 -9.49 -13.95 0.79
N LEU A 197 -8.95 -12.76 0.58
CA LEU A 197 -9.50 -11.78 -0.38
C LEU A 197 -9.51 -12.36 -1.80
N ARG A 198 -8.44 -13.05 -2.19
CA ARG A 198 -8.37 -13.71 -3.51
C ARG A 198 -9.41 -14.81 -3.68
N ARG A 199 -9.54 -15.70 -2.68
CA ARG A 199 -10.59 -16.74 -2.71
C ARG A 199 -11.99 -16.14 -2.81
N GLN A 200 -12.27 -15.04 -2.10
CA GLN A 200 -13.55 -14.34 -2.22
C GLN A 200 -13.80 -13.85 -3.65
N GLN A 201 -12.77 -13.30 -4.32
CA GLN A 201 -12.87 -12.87 -5.71
C GLN A 201 -13.06 -14.03 -6.68
N ASP A 202 -12.37 -15.15 -6.48
CA ASP A 202 -12.52 -16.33 -7.32
C ASP A 202 -13.94 -16.92 -7.18
N MET A 203 -14.48 -16.98 -5.96
CA MET A 203 -15.88 -17.39 -5.71
C MET A 203 -16.89 -16.44 -6.36
N GLN A 204 -16.68 -15.13 -6.29
CA GLN A 204 -17.54 -14.15 -6.96
C GLN A 204 -17.55 -14.35 -8.49
N LYS A 205 -16.39 -14.59 -9.10
CA LYS A 205 -16.29 -14.87 -10.54
C LYS A 205 -16.97 -16.18 -10.91
N PHE A 206 -16.81 -17.22 -10.10
CA PHE A 206 -17.47 -18.50 -10.29
C PHE A 206 -19.00 -18.37 -10.20
N HIS A 207 -19.52 -17.67 -9.20
CA HIS A 207 -20.96 -17.37 -9.11
C HIS A 207 -21.46 -16.58 -10.32
N ALA A 208 -20.74 -15.55 -10.74
CA ALA A 208 -21.10 -14.77 -11.94
C ALA A 208 -21.03 -15.59 -13.24
N TRP A 209 -20.17 -16.61 -13.30
CA TRP A 209 -20.14 -17.57 -14.40
C TRP A 209 -21.36 -18.50 -14.38
N LEU A 210 -21.70 -19.08 -13.21
CA LEU A 210 -22.90 -19.93 -13.05
C LEU A 210 -24.19 -19.21 -13.46
N LEU A 211 -24.38 -17.97 -12.99
CA LEU A 211 -25.56 -17.17 -13.32
C LEU A 211 -25.66 -16.85 -14.82
N ARG A 212 -24.53 -16.72 -15.53
CA ARG A 212 -24.50 -16.52 -16.98
C ARG A 212 -24.70 -17.82 -17.77
N GLY A 213 -24.30 -18.96 -17.21
CA GLY A 213 -24.50 -20.28 -17.79
C GLY A 213 -25.95 -20.75 -17.75
N ASN A 214 -26.73 -20.32 -16.77
CA ASN A 214 -28.15 -20.66 -16.61
C ASN A 214 -29.13 -19.73 -17.35
N LEU A 215 -28.62 -18.77 -18.12
CA LEU A 215 -29.42 -17.84 -18.95
C LEU A 215 -29.37 -18.22 -20.45
N ARG A 216 -29.05 -19.47 -20.77
CA ARG A 216 -29.06 -20.03 -22.12
C ARG A 216 -29.98 -21.24 -22.20
#